data_AF-A0A920ICA1-F1
#
_entry.id   AF-A0A920ICA1-F1
#
_cell.length_a   1.000
_cell.length_b   1.000
_cell.length_c   1.000
_cell.angle_alpha   90.00
_cell.angle_beta   90.00
_cell.angle_gamma   90.00
#
_symmetry.space_group_name_H-M   'P 1'
#
loop_
_entity.id
_entity.type
_entity.pdbx_description
1 polymer ?
#
loop_
_entity_poly.entity_id
_entity_poly.type
_entity_poly.pdbx_seq_one_letter_code
_entity_poly.pdbx_strand_id
1 'polypeptide(L)' 'MGGWTFVRDYIEEAMHQSGLNTDRPIYCGRDAAASPATGSAGRHAKEQRSLVQQSLLLSETKAAAE' A
#
# COMPACT_ATOMS: atom_id res chain seq x y z
N MET A 1 2.91 10.42 2.90
CA MET A 1 4.32 10.88 2.72
C MET A 1 5.02 10.00 1.70
N GLY A 2 6.18 10.42 1.20
CA GLY A 2 6.92 9.70 0.15
C GLY A 2 6.46 10.08 -1.27
N GLY A 3 6.79 9.26 -2.26
CA GLY A 3 6.58 9.59 -3.67
C GLY A 3 5.13 9.51 -4.17
N TRP A 4 4.19 8.96 -3.39
CA TRP A 4 2.83 8.61 -3.88
C TRP A 4 2.12 9.75 -4.62
N THR A 5 2.02 10.93 -4.02
CA THR A 5 1.33 12.08 -4.64
C THR A 5 2.02 12.61 -5.89
N PHE A 6 3.32 12.33 -6.06
CA PHE A 6 4.08 12.70 -7.26
C PHE A 6 3.97 11.62 -8.35
N VAL A 7 4.06 10.33 -8.00
CA VAL A 7 4.14 9.24 -8.98
C VAL A 7 2.78 8.68 -9.40
N ARG A 8 1.72 8.84 -8.60
CA ARG A 8 0.41 8.21 -8.82
C ARG A 8 -0.11 8.42 -10.23
N ASP A 9 -0.10 9.66 -10.71
CA ASP A 9 -0.69 10.01 -12.01
C ASP A 9 0.13 9.44 -13.18
N TYR A 10 1.45 9.32 -13.01
CA TYR A 10 2.31 8.65 -14.00
C TYR A 10 2.13 7.13 -14.04
N ILE A 11 1.89 6.51 -12.87
CA ILE A 11 1.59 5.07 -12.79
C ILE A 11 0.25 4.80 -13.50
N GLU A 12 -0.76 5.63 -13.26
CA GLU A 12 -2.06 5.52 -13.91
C GLU A 12 -1.97 5.65 -15.43
N GLU A 13 -1.22 6.64 -15.93
CA GLU A 13 -0.96 6.77 -17.37
C GLU A 13 -0.29 5.52 -17.96
N ALA A 14 0.72 4.97 -17.28
CA ALA A 14 1.36 3.73 -17.69
C ALA A 14 0.40 2.53 -17.67
N MET A 15 -0.54 2.49 -16.73
CA MET A 15 -1.57 1.44 -16.66
C MET A 15 -2.51 1.50 -17.87
N HIS A 16 -2.98 2.69 -18.24
CA HIS A 16 -3.81 2.90 -19.43
C HIS A 16 -3.08 2.50 -20.71
N GLN A 17 -1.82 2.92 -20.86
CA GLN A 17 -1.00 2.55 -22.03
C GLN A 17 -0.75 1.04 -22.13
N SER A 18 -0.72 0.34 -20.99
CA SER A 18 -0.52 -1.11 -20.94
C SER A 18 -1.82 -1.91 -21.20
N GLY A 19 -2.97 -1.24 -21.36
CA GLY A 19 -4.26 -1.90 -21.58
C GLY A 19 -4.79 -2.66 -20.36
N LEU A 20 -4.42 -2.24 -19.14
CA LEU A 20 -5.00 -2.81 -17.93
C LEU A 20 -6.47 -2.41 -17.80
N ASN A 21 -7.31 -3.34 -17.36
CA ASN A 21 -8.75 -3.11 -17.12
C ASN A 21 -9.04 -2.33 -15.82
N THR A 22 -8.01 -1.82 -15.14
CA THR A 22 -8.13 -1.14 -13.84
C THR A 22 -7.78 0.33 -14.01
N ASP A 23 -8.70 1.20 -13.61
CA ASP A 23 -8.60 2.64 -13.89
C ASP A 23 -7.71 3.43 -12.91
N ARG A 24 -7.36 2.86 -11.74
CA ARG A 24 -6.58 3.57 -10.71
C ARG A 24 -5.64 2.64 -9.93
N PRO A 25 -4.40 3.07 -9.64
CA PRO A 25 -3.53 2.35 -8.73
C PRO A 25 -4.03 2.43 -7.29
N ILE A 26 -3.88 1.35 -6.53
CA ILE A 26 -4.24 1.29 -5.11
C ILE A 26 -3.02 1.62 -4.26
N TYR A 27 -3.18 2.52 -3.28
CA TYR A 27 -2.13 2.83 -2.33
C TYR A 27 -1.97 1.72 -1.29
N CYS A 28 -0.73 1.27 -1.07
CA CYS A 28 -0.37 0.43 0.06
C CYS A 28 0.84 1.03 0.79
N GLY A 29 0.63 1.50 2.01
CA GLY A 29 1.67 2.17 2.79
C GLY A 29 1.18 2.58 4.18
N ARG A 30 1.97 3.39 4.89
CA ARG A 30 1.59 3.91 6.21
C ARG A 30 0.55 5.03 6.07
N ASP A 31 -0.34 5.11 7.05
CA ASP A 31 -1.29 6.21 7.16
C ASP A 31 -0.60 7.58 7.20
N ALA A 32 -1.30 8.61 6.73
CA ALA A 32 -0.80 9.98 6.81
C ALA A 32 -0.61 10.39 8.28
N ALA A 33 0.59 10.87 8.61
CA ALA A 33 0.95 11.34 9.94
C ALA A 33 1.80 12.60 9.83
N ALA A 34 1.73 13.45 10.86
CA ALA A 34 2.56 14.66 10.94
C ALA A 34 4.06 14.32 11.15
N SER A 35 4.35 13.22 11.87
CA SER A 35 5.71 12.71 12.04
C SER A 35 6.07 11.73 10.91
N PRO A 36 7.33 11.69 10.43
CA PRO A 36 7.78 10.71 9.44
C PRO A 36 7.60 9.25 9.86
N ALA A 37 7.72 8.97 11.17
CA ALA A 37 7.55 7.64 11.74
C ALA A 37 7.12 7.71 13.21
N THR A 38 6.58 6.61 13.72
CA THR A 38 6.36 6.41 15.16
C THR A 38 7.68 6.24 15.91
N GLY A 39 7.81 6.86 17.08
CA GLY A 39 8.96 6.68 17.98
C GLY A 39 8.96 5.35 18.75
N SER A 40 7.87 4.59 18.70
CA SER A 40 7.78 3.26 19.33
C SER A 40 8.25 2.18 18.37
N ALA A 41 9.35 1.49 18.71
CA ALA A 41 9.88 0.37 17.94
C ALA A 41 8.83 -0.74 17.70
N GLY A 42 8.03 -1.06 18.73
CA GLY A 42 6.97 -2.07 18.62
C GLY A 42 5.87 -1.67 17.64
N ARG A 43 5.43 -0.40 17.68
CA ARG A 43 4.45 0.13 16.73
C ARG A 43 5.01 0.17 15.30
N HIS A 44 6.26 0.61 15.16
CA HIS A 44 6.94 0.66 13.87
C HIS A 44 7.01 -0.72 13.21
N ALA A 45 7.39 -1.75 13.96
CA ALA A 45 7.44 -3.13 13.47
C ALA A 45 6.05 -3.66 13.09
N LYS A 46 5.00 -3.32 13.85
CA LYS A 46 3.62 -3.68 13.53
C LYS A 46 3.15 -3.05 12.22
N GLU A 47 3.36 -1.74 12.05
CA GLU A 47 3.02 -1.01 10.81
C GLU A 47 3.75 -1.61 9.60
N GLN A 48 5.03 -1.94 9.75
CA GLN A 48 5.81 -2.56 8.68
C GLN A 48 5.28 -3.94 8.27
N ARG A 49 4.91 -4.80 9.22
CA ARG A 49 4.30 -6.10 8.88
C ARG A 49 2.96 -5.92 8.19
N SER A 50 2.14 -5.01 8.70
CA SER A 50 0.80 -4.75 8.17
C SER A 50 0.84 -4.26 6.72
N LEU A 51 1.70 -3.30 6.39
CA LEU A 51 1.79 -2.80 5.02
C LEU A 51 2.34 -3.86 4.05
N VAL A 52 3.29 -4.70 4.48
CA VAL A 52 3.81 -5.80 3.63
C VAL A 52 2.71 -6.81 3.35
N GLN A 53 1.96 -7.19 4.37
CA GLN A 53 0.84 -8.13 4.24
C GLN A 53 -0.25 -7.58 3.29
N GLN A 54 -0.60 -6.30 3.42
CA GLN A 54 -1.55 -5.62 2.52
C GLN A 54 -1.05 -5.60 1.07
N SER A 55 0.24 -5.31 0.85
CA SER A 55 0.82 -5.18 -0.49
C SER A 55 0.79 -6.48 -1.31
N LEU A 56 0.91 -7.62 -0.61
CA LEU A 56 0.89 -8.94 -1.21
C LEU A 56 -0.51 -9.55 -1.26
N LEU A 57 -1.54 -8.79 -0.85
CA LEU A 57 -2.91 -9.29 -0.67
C LEU A 57 -2.95 -10.59 0.16
N LEU A 58 -2.02 -10.71 1.12
CA LEU A 58 -2.01 -11.77 2.11
C LEU A 58 -3.09 -11.48 3.17
N SER A 59 -4.33 -11.24 2.74
CA SER A 59 -5.48 -11.45 3.63
C SER A 59 -5.51 -12.92 4.01
N GLU A 60 -6.17 -13.28 5.10
CA GLU A 60 -6.37 -14.67 5.53
C GLU A 60 -7.19 -15.48 4.50
N THR A 61 -6.59 -15.82 3.36
CA THR A 61 -7.12 -16.73 2.33
C THR A 61 -7.03 -18.17 2.81
N LYS A 62 -7.40 -18.40 4.08
CA LYS A 62 -7.51 -19.72 4.70
C LYS A 62 -8.54 -19.80 5.85
N ALA A 63 -9.33 -18.75 6.11
CA ALA A 63 -10.39 -18.79 7.13
C ALA A 63 -11.83 -18.78 6.57
N ALA A 64 -12.00 -18.76 5.25
CA ALA A 64 -13.33 -18.77 4.59
C ALA A 64 -13.51 -19.96 3.63
N ALA A 65 -12.74 -21.04 3.82
CA ALA A 65 -12.84 -22.30 3.08
C ALA A 65 -13.07 -23.50 4.02
N GLU A 66 -13.68 -23.27 5.18
CA GLU A 66 -14.33 -24.29 6.01
C GLU A 66 -15.80 -23.92 6.21
#